data_AF-A0A841R8W1-F1
#
_entry.id   AF-A0A841R8W1-F1
#
_cell.length_a   1.000
_cell.length_b   1.000
_cell.length_c   1.000
_cell.angle_alpha   90.00
_cell.angle_beta   90.00
_cell.angle_gamma   90.00
#
_symmetry.space_group_name_H-M   'P 1'
#
loop_
_entity.id
_entity.type
_entity.pdbx_description
1 polymer ?
#
loop_
_entity_poly.entity_id
_entity_poly.type
_entity_poly.pdbx_seq_one_letter_code
_entity_poly.pdbx_strand_id
1 'polypeptide(L)'
;MNLQILLYPAMGASLLFLAIIIILLIRGKKSPENSLFETFDSISRRLDRIEDMAGKVDSLSRIFTLPHIRGAAGETMLETLLQNWLPAGSYKMQYKFSNGTRVDAVIRLGKFLVPVDSKFPLESLKELVDNDAAGLSTSAKRVFYKHCDDISTRYIMPEEGTMQFALMYIPSEKIYYKVFIEDEGEFMREILKRGVLPVSPSNMFIYLQTVAYGLRGLNFSKQQKIIMDRLHRLREDFNQLKRQYDVGTTHLKNLQKIWDDSSVRLSSMDSAIERMERPDD
;
A
#
# COMPACT_ATOMS: atom_id res chain seq x y z
N MET A 1 25.35 -20.62 -21.96
CA MET A 1 24.15 -20.01 -22.59
C MET A 1 23.58 -19.02 -21.57
N ASN A 2 23.53 -17.74 -21.92
CA ASN A 2 23.43 -16.63 -20.95
C ASN A 2 22.17 -16.68 -20.06
N LEU A 3 22.39 -16.74 -18.75
CA LEU A 3 21.37 -16.68 -17.68
C LEU A 3 20.52 -15.39 -17.72
N GLN A 4 21.00 -14.35 -18.41
CA GLN A 4 20.28 -13.09 -18.64
C GLN A 4 19.12 -13.20 -19.64
N ILE A 5 19.07 -14.21 -20.51
CA ILE A 5 18.04 -14.29 -21.58
C ILE A 5 16.75 -15.00 -21.09
N LEU A 6 16.84 -15.87 -20.06
CA LEU A 6 15.67 -16.54 -19.46
C LEU A 6 15.02 -15.75 -18.31
N LEU A 7 15.69 -14.72 -17.77
CA LEU A 7 15.17 -13.92 -16.64
C LEU A 7 14.04 -12.97 -17.07
N TYR A 8 14.04 -12.50 -18.31
CA TYR A 8 13.09 -11.51 -18.84
C TYR A 8 11.63 -12.00 -18.96
N PRO A 9 11.30 -13.22 -19.42
CA PRO A 9 9.91 -13.67 -19.53
C PRO A 9 9.25 -13.96 -18.17
N ALA A 10 9.98 -14.53 -17.21
CA ALA A 10 9.45 -14.84 -15.87
C ALA A 10 9.27 -13.58 -14.99
N MET A 11 10.20 -12.63 -15.09
CA MET A 11 10.01 -11.29 -14.52
C MET A 11 8.86 -10.57 -15.22
N GLY A 12 8.70 -10.72 -16.53
CA GLY A 12 7.61 -10.13 -17.31
C GLY A 12 6.22 -10.58 -16.85
N ALA A 13 6.02 -11.87 -16.60
CA ALA A 13 4.74 -12.40 -16.11
C ALA A 13 4.43 -11.95 -14.67
N SER A 14 5.44 -11.93 -13.80
CA SER A 14 5.30 -11.44 -12.42
C SER A 14 5.03 -9.93 -12.38
N LEU A 15 5.68 -9.15 -13.25
CA LEU A 15 5.44 -7.72 -13.44
C LEU A 15 4.06 -7.43 -14.04
N LEU A 16 3.59 -8.25 -14.99
CA LEU A 16 2.24 -8.14 -15.55
C LEU A 16 1.16 -8.44 -14.51
N PHE A 17 1.36 -9.46 -13.69
CA PHE A 17 0.46 -9.77 -12.58
C PHE A 17 0.48 -8.68 -11.49
N LEU A 18 1.66 -8.12 -11.19
CA LEU A 18 1.81 -6.95 -10.33
C LEU A 18 1.11 -5.73 -10.90
N ALA A 19 1.25 -5.48 -12.21
CA ALA A 19 0.56 -4.41 -12.92
C ALA A 19 -0.95 -4.61 -12.90
N ILE A 20 -1.45 -5.85 -13.01
CA ILE A 20 -2.87 -6.17 -12.88
C ILE A 20 -3.37 -5.91 -11.46
N ILE A 21 -2.61 -6.27 -10.41
CA ILE A 21 -2.95 -5.96 -9.01
C ILE A 21 -2.97 -4.45 -8.78
N ILE A 22 -1.99 -3.73 -9.33
CA ILE A 22 -1.92 -2.26 -9.26
C ILE A 22 -3.11 -1.64 -10.01
N ILE A 23 -3.44 -2.11 -11.21
CA ILE A 23 -4.61 -1.67 -11.99
C ILE A 23 -5.92 -1.98 -11.26
N LEU A 24 -6.04 -3.12 -10.60
CA LEU A 24 -7.21 -3.50 -9.79
C LEU A 24 -7.33 -2.62 -8.52
N LEU A 25 -6.22 -2.24 -7.91
CA LEU A 25 -6.20 -1.28 -6.79
C LEU A 25 -6.53 0.16 -7.23
N ILE A 26 -6.15 0.54 -8.45
CA ILE A 26 -6.41 1.86 -9.03
C ILE A 26 -7.84 1.97 -9.60
N ARG A 27 -8.46 0.86 -10.06
CA ARG A 27 -9.83 0.83 -10.60
C ARG A 27 -10.92 1.38 -9.66
N GLY A 28 -10.60 1.67 -8.40
CA GLY A 28 -11.42 2.46 -7.48
C GLY A 28 -11.39 3.99 -7.68
N LYS A 29 -10.60 4.55 -8.61
CA LYS A 29 -10.48 5.99 -8.84
C LYS A 29 -10.29 6.32 -10.34
N LYS A 30 -11.20 7.11 -10.93
CA LYS A 30 -11.20 7.51 -12.36
C LYS A 30 -9.99 8.38 -12.73
N SER A 31 -9.24 7.95 -13.77
CA SER A 31 -8.66 8.69 -14.91
C SER A 31 -7.27 8.14 -15.29
N PRO A 32 -7.02 7.69 -16.55
CA PRO A 32 -5.81 6.94 -16.92
C PRO A 32 -4.80 7.78 -17.73
N GLU A 33 -3.56 7.29 -17.78
CA GLU A 33 -2.43 7.68 -18.67
C GLU A 33 -1.42 8.72 -18.16
N ASN A 34 -1.73 10.00 -17.99
CA ASN A 34 -0.68 10.98 -17.64
C ASN A 34 -0.13 10.86 -16.20
N SER A 35 -0.94 10.36 -15.27
CA SER A 35 -0.51 10.17 -13.86
C SER A 35 0.45 9.00 -13.67
N LEU A 36 0.50 8.04 -14.60
CA LEU A 36 1.37 6.87 -14.50
C LEU A 36 2.82 7.26 -14.72
N PHE A 37 3.11 8.05 -15.76
CA PHE A 37 4.46 8.52 -16.05
C PHE A 37 5.02 9.43 -14.95
N GLU A 38 4.20 10.32 -14.38
CA GLU A 38 4.61 11.14 -13.23
C GLU A 38 4.83 10.32 -11.96
N THR A 39 4.01 9.28 -11.74
CA THR A 39 4.19 8.36 -10.62
C THR A 39 5.47 7.55 -10.77
N PHE A 40 5.75 7.02 -11.97
CA PHE A 40 6.99 6.29 -12.27
C PHE A 40 8.22 7.19 -12.13
N ASP A 41 8.18 8.43 -12.62
CA ASP A 41 9.31 9.37 -12.50
C ASP A 41 9.55 9.77 -11.03
N SER A 42 8.49 9.93 -10.25
CA SER A 42 8.59 10.19 -8.80
C SER A 42 9.07 8.98 -7.99
N ILE A 43 8.79 7.77 -8.46
CA ILE A 43 9.30 6.52 -7.88
C ILE A 43 10.78 6.37 -8.23
N SER A 44 11.18 6.61 -9.48
CA SER A 44 12.58 6.60 -9.92
C SER A 44 13.43 7.59 -9.12
N ARG A 45 12.98 8.83 -8.93
CA ARG A 45 13.68 9.82 -8.10
C ARG A 45 13.68 9.49 -6.60
N ARG A 46 12.81 8.58 -6.14
CA ARG A 46 12.82 8.06 -4.76
C ARG A 46 13.72 6.83 -4.61
N LEU A 47 14.03 6.14 -5.71
CA LEU A 47 15.03 5.08 -5.75
C LEU A 47 16.45 5.66 -5.63
N ASP A 48 16.74 6.91 -5.98
CA ASP A 48 18.06 7.51 -5.71
C ASP A 48 18.41 7.60 -4.20
N ARG A 49 17.43 7.40 -3.30
CA ARG A 49 17.65 7.21 -1.85
C ARG A 49 17.96 5.74 -1.45
N ILE A 50 18.52 4.96 -2.37
CA ILE A 50 18.93 3.56 -2.25
C ILE A 50 20.10 3.33 -1.26
N GLU A 51 20.72 4.37 -0.71
CA GLU A 51 21.80 4.23 0.29
C GLU A 51 21.32 3.50 1.57
N ASP A 52 20.02 3.61 1.89
CA ASP A 52 19.38 2.93 3.03
C ASP A 52 18.93 1.47 2.71
N MET A 53 19.04 1.05 1.44
CA MET A 53 18.68 -0.30 0.97
C MET A 53 19.85 -1.30 1.05
N ALA A 54 21.10 -0.84 1.08
CA ALA A 54 22.27 -1.72 1.16
C ALA A 54 22.24 -2.64 2.40
N GLY A 55 21.80 -2.13 3.55
CA GLY A 55 21.62 -2.93 4.78
C GLY A 55 20.45 -3.92 4.73
N LYS A 56 19.44 -3.66 3.87
CA LYS A 56 18.28 -4.55 3.68
C LYS A 56 18.55 -5.67 2.67
N VAL A 57 19.48 -5.46 1.74
CA VAL A 57 19.98 -6.50 0.82
C VAL A 57 20.84 -7.53 1.55
N ASP A 58 21.65 -7.11 2.53
CA ASP A 58 22.44 -8.05 3.37
C ASP A 58 21.53 -8.99 4.20
N SER A 59 20.43 -8.45 4.75
CA SER A 59 19.45 -9.26 5.49
C SER A 59 18.66 -10.21 4.59
N LEU A 60 18.38 -9.82 3.34
CA LEU A 60 17.82 -10.74 2.33
C LEU A 60 18.79 -11.89 2.01
N SER A 61 20.05 -11.58 1.73
CA SER A 61 21.09 -12.58 1.47
C SER A 61 21.19 -13.62 2.58
N ARG A 62 21.11 -13.19 3.85
CA ARG A 62 21.12 -14.07 5.04
C ARG A 62 19.88 -14.96 5.15
N ILE A 63 18.71 -14.48 4.73
CA ILE A 63 17.47 -15.27 4.72
C ILE A 63 17.53 -16.35 3.62
N PHE A 64 18.10 -16.02 2.45
CA PHE A 64 18.25 -16.95 1.32
C PHE A 64 19.37 -18.00 1.50
N THR A 65 20.27 -17.82 2.47
CA THR A 65 21.45 -18.69 2.68
C THR A 65 21.28 -19.75 3.75
N LEU A 66 20.10 -19.88 4.38
CA LEU A 66 19.90 -20.87 5.44
C LEU A 66 19.86 -22.30 4.87
N PRO A 67 20.78 -23.19 5.28
CA PRO A 67 20.89 -24.54 4.74
C PRO A 67 19.85 -25.48 5.37
N HIS A 68 19.06 -26.15 4.52
CA HIS A 68 18.21 -27.33 4.81
C HIS A 68 17.60 -27.45 6.23
N ILE A 69 16.34 -27.06 6.43
CA ILE A 69 15.73 -27.16 7.78
C ILE A 69 14.24 -27.57 7.73
N ARG A 70 13.91 -28.53 8.61
CA ARG A 70 12.64 -29.25 8.78
C ARG A 70 11.45 -28.34 9.15
N GLY A 71 10.24 -28.77 8.77
CA GLY A 71 8.92 -28.42 9.34
C GLY A 71 8.66 -26.96 9.75
N ALA A 72 9.22 -26.53 10.89
CA ALA A 72 9.03 -25.20 11.47
C ALA A 72 9.78 -24.07 10.75
N ALA A 73 10.76 -24.39 9.89
CA ALA A 73 11.59 -23.39 9.23
C ALA A 73 10.83 -22.48 8.25
N GLY A 74 9.82 -23.04 7.55
CA GLY A 74 8.99 -22.27 6.62
C GLY A 74 8.16 -21.19 7.34
N GLU A 75 7.59 -21.53 8.48
CA GLU A 75 6.83 -20.59 9.32
C GLU A 75 7.75 -19.49 9.88
N THR A 76 8.93 -19.83 10.40
CA THR A 76 9.90 -18.85 10.91
C THR A 76 10.41 -17.91 9.81
N MET A 77 10.69 -18.43 8.62
CA MET A 77 11.13 -17.63 7.48
C MET A 77 10.02 -16.68 7.00
N LEU A 78 8.79 -17.18 6.93
CA LEU A 78 7.61 -16.37 6.63
C LEU A 78 7.42 -15.26 7.67
N GLU A 79 7.47 -15.58 8.96
CA GLU A 79 7.34 -14.61 10.06
C GLU A 79 8.40 -13.51 9.94
N THR A 80 9.66 -13.89 9.73
CA THR A 80 10.78 -12.96 9.57
C THR A 80 10.57 -12.03 8.36
N LEU A 81 10.10 -12.55 7.23
CA LEU A 81 9.80 -11.75 6.04
C LEU A 81 8.65 -10.77 6.32
N LEU A 82 7.56 -11.22 6.94
CA LEU A 82 6.42 -10.36 7.25
C LEU A 82 6.81 -9.26 8.24
N GLN A 83 7.56 -9.60 9.29
CA GLN A 83 8.00 -8.65 10.31
C GLN A 83 8.93 -7.57 9.75
N ASN A 84 9.86 -7.92 8.86
CA ASN A 84 10.83 -6.98 8.33
C ASN A 84 10.24 -6.01 7.29
N TRP A 85 9.21 -6.45 6.55
CA TRP A 85 8.74 -5.74 5.36
C TRP A 85 7.36 -5.11 5.50
N LEU A 86 6.51 -5.59 6.41
CA LEU A 86 5.18 -5.03 6.63
C LEU A 86 5.11 -4.21 7.93
N PRO A 87 4.34 -3.11 7.95
CA PRO A 87 4.07 -2.38 9.19
C PRO A 87 3.35 -3.27 10.21
N ALA A 88 3.62 -3.03 11.50
CA ALA A 88 2.93 -3.69 12.60
C ALA A 88 1.39 -3.62 12.42
N GLY A 89 0.71 -4.74 12.65
CA GLY A 89 -0.74 -4.87 12.46
C GLY A 89 -1.19 -5.06 11.00
N SER A 90 -0.29 -5.03 10.02
CA SER A 90 -0.61 -5.34 8.60
C SER A 90 -0.55 -6.83 8.28
N TYR A 91 -0.21 -7.67 9.25
CA TYR A 91 -0.27 -9.13 9.15
C TYR A 91 -0.61 -9.75 10.51
N LYS A 92 -0.96 -11.03 10.51
CA LYS A 92 -1.12 -11.83 11.72
C LYS A 92 -0.71 -13.27 11.46
N MET A 93 0.22 -13.78 12.28
CA MET A 93 0.61 -15.20 12.28
C MET A 93 -0.49 -16.07 12.90
N GLN A 94 -0.54 -17.33 12.48
CA GLN A 94 -1.38 -18.39 13.05
C GLN A 94 -2.85 -17.97 13.18
N TYR A 95 -3.37 -17.33 12.12
CA TYR A 95 -4.72 -16.76 12.10
C TYR A 95 -5.77 -17.86 12.10
N LYS A 96 -6.74 -17.74 13.01
CA LYS A 96 -7.84 -18.69 13.17
C LYS A 96 -9.12 -18.08 12.61
N PHE A 97 -9.71 -18.75 11.63
CA PHE A 97 -11.02 -18.45 11.06
C PHE A 97 -12.16 -18.85 12.01
N SER A 98 -13.36 -18.36 11.76
CA SER A 98 -14.54 -18.60 12.60
C SER A 98 -14.89 -20.10 12.69
N ASN A 99 -14.68 -20.86 11.61
CA ASN A 99 -14.90 -22.30 11.56
C ASN A 99 -13.83 -23.14 12.30
N GLY A 100 -12.85 -22.49 12.94
CA GLY A 100 -11.80 -23.16 13.70
C GLY A 100 -10.54 -23.48 12.90
N THR A 101 -10.57 -23.35 11.57
CA THR A 101 -9.42 -23.56 10.70
C THR A 101 -8.35 -22.52 10.97
N ARG A 102 -7.08 -22.94 10.92
CA ARG A 102 -5.93 -22.07 11.17
C ARG A 102 -5.01 -22.05 9.95
N VAL A 103 -4.68 -20.85 9.48
CA VAL A 103 -3.69 -20.59 8.43
C VAL A 103 -2.43 -20.00 9.05
N ASP A 104 -1.28 -20.26 8.43
CA ASP A 104 0.04 -19.90 8.99
C ASP A 104 0.22 -18.38 9.11
N ALA A 105 -0.27 -17.61 8.14
CA ALA A 105 -0.39 -16.17 8.26
C ALA A 105 -1.55 -15.60 7.44
N VAL A 106 -1.98 -14.39 7.80
CA VAL A 106 -2.79 -13.52 6.93
C VAL A 106 -2.11 -12.17 6.78
N ILE A 107 -2.06 -11.67 5.55
CA ILE A 107 -1.67 -10.29 5.22
C ILE A 107 -2.95 -9.46 5.13
N ARG A 108 -2.95 -8.27 5.73
CA ARG A 108 -4.10 -7.37 5.77
C ARG A 108 -3.94 -6.26 4.75
N LEU A 109 -4.82 -6.24 3.76
CA LEU A 109 -4.91 -5.20 2.72
C LEU A 109 -6.15 -4.34 2.97
N GLY A 110 -6.02 -3.38 3.89
CA GLY A 110 -7.17 -2.60 4.35
C GLY A 110 -8.18 -3.50 5.06
N LYS A 111 -9.33 -3.77 4.42
CA LYS A 111 -10.37 -4.66 4.95
C LYS A 111 -10.25 -6.11 4.46
N PHE A 112 -9.39 -6.37 3.48
CA PHE A 112 -9.25 -7.69 2.88
C PHE A 112 -8.13 -8.49 3.55
N LEU A 113 -8.30 -9.80 3.61
CA LEU A 113 -7.29 -10.74 4.10
C LEU A 113 -6.71 -11.55 2.94
N VAL A 114 -5.39 -11.68 2.90
CA VAL A 114 -4.70 -12.59 1.98
C VAL A 114 -4.07 -13.70 2.82
N PRO A 115 -4.65 -14.92 2.81
CA PRO A 115 -4.08 -16.05 3.51
C PRO A 115 -2.75 -16.48 2.91
N VAL A 116 -1.83 -16.93 3.77
CA VAL A 116 -0.52 -17.46 3.37
C VAL A 116 -0.31 -18.79 4.08
N ASP A 117 -0.18 -19.86 3.29
CA ASP A 117 0.15 -21.21 3.77
C ASP A 117 1.61 -21.49 3.44
N SER A 118 2.39 -21.87 4.46
CA SER A 118 3.81 -22.21 4.39
C SER A 118 4.09 -23.70 4.63
N LYS A 119 3.04 -24.49 4.90
CA LYS A 119 3.06 -25.93 5.13
C LYS A 119 3.22 -26.73 3.84
N PHE A 120 4.14 -26.29 3.00
CA PHE A 120 4.44 -26.95 1.75
C PHE A 120 5.36 -28.16 2.01
N PRO A 121 4.99 -29.39 1.59
CA PRO A 121 5.75 -30.61 1.88
C PRO A 121 6.98 -30.73 0.97
N LEU A 122 8.00 -29.89 1.22
CA LEU A 122 9.23 -29.83 0.43
C LEU A 122 9.94 -31.18 0.33
N GLU A 123 9.99 -31.95 1.42
CA GLU A 123 10.71 -33.24 1.48
C GLU A 123 10.10 -34.28 0.54
N SER A 124 8.77 -34.44 0.55
CA SER A 124 8.04 -35.38 -0.32
C SER A 124 8.16 -35.03 -1.80
N LEU A 125 8.42 -33.76 -2.13
CA LEU A 125 8.58 -33.29 -3.50
C LEU A 125 10.04 -33.24 -3.95
N LYS A 126 11.00 -33.14 -3.03
CA LYS A 126 12.43 -33.13 -3.35
C LYS A 126 12.84 -34.38 -4.11
N GLU A 127 12.42 -35.56 -3.63
CA GLU A 127 12.68 -36.85 -4.30
C GLU A 127 11.99 -36.98 -5.66
N LEU A 128 10.82 -36.37 -5.82
CA LEU A 128 10.06 -36.40 -7.07
C LEU A 128 10.57 -35.40 -8.11
N VAL A 129 11.29 -34.37 -7.65
CA VAL A 129 11.86 -33.28 -8.46
C VAL A 129 13.33 -33.57 -8.80
N ASP A 130 14.09 -34.29 -7.97
CA ASP A 130 15.52 -34.57 -8.22
C ASP A 130 15.77 -35.70 -9.25
N ASN A 131 14.75 -36.40 -9.73
CA ASN A 131 14.87 -37.23 -10.93
C ASN A 131 15.02 -36.29 -12.14
N ASP A 132 16.16 -36.30 -12.83
CA ASP A 132 16.50 -35.48 -14.02
C ASP A 132 15.58 -35.70 -15.25
N ALA A 133 14.34 -36.14 -15.04
CA ALA A 133 13.29 -36.12 -16.04
C ALA A 133 12.92 -34.67 -16.38
N ALA A 134 12.68 -34.41 -17.68
CA ALA A 134 12.21 -33.12 -18.16
C ALA A 134 10.80 -32.84 -17.60
N GLY A 135 10.74 -32.11 -16.49
CA GLY A 135 9.50 -31.64 -15.87
C GLY A 135 9.01 -32.46 -14.67
N LEU A 136 7.94 -31.96 -14.05
CA LEU A 136 7.28 -32.61 -12.92
C LEU A 136 6.60 -33.91 -13.33
N SER A 137 6.87 -34.99 -12.59
CA SER A 137 6.13 -36.24 -12.71
C SER A 137 4.63 -36.04 -12.43
N THR A 138 3.78 -36.86 -13.04
CA THR A 138 2.32 -36.84 -12.81
C THR A 138 1.94 -37.02 -11.34
N SER A 139 2.72 -37.82 -10.59
CA SER A 139 2.55 -38.00 -9.16
C SER A 139 2.87 -36.73 -8.38
N ALA A 140 3.96 -36.02 -8.73
CA ALA A 140 4.29 -34.73 -8.14
C ALA A 140 3.19 -33.69 -8.41
N LYS A 141 2.75 -33.56 -9.66
CA LYS A 141 1.65 -32.63 -10.03
C LYS A 141 0.39 -32.89 -9.20
N ARG A 142 0.04 -34.15 -8.96
CA ARG A 142 -1.12 -34.53 -8.13
C ARG A 142 -0.99 -34.09 -6.67
N VAL A 143 0.21 -34.18 -6.08
CA VAL A 143 0.46 -33.70 -4.72
C VAL A 143 0.25 -32.20 -4.63
N PHE A 144 0.76 -31.44 -5.60
CA PHE A 144 0.54 -29.99 -5.68
C PHE A 144 -0.93 -29.63 -5.83
N TYR A 145 -1.66 -30.29 -6.74
CA TYR A 145 -3.07 -29.99 -6.95
C TYR A 145 -3.89 -30.26 -5.70
N LYS A 146 -3.66 -31.39 -5.02
CA LYS A 146 -4.31 -31.70 -3.75
C LYS A 146 -4.03 -30.62 -2.70
N HIS A 147 -2.77 -30.19 -2.55
CA HIS A 147 -2.41 -29.13 -1.61
C HIS A 147 -3.09 -27.80 -1.97
N CYS A 148 -3.18 -27.48 -3.26
CA CYS A 148 -3.87 -26.27 -3.73
C CYS A 148 -5.38 -26.35 -3.47
N ASP A 149 -6.00 -27.51 -3.67
CA ASP A 149 -7.42 -27.73 -3.38
C ASP A 149 -7.68 -27.60 -1.86
N ASP A 150 -6.78 -28.12 -1.03
CA ASP A 150 -6.82 -27.97 0.42
C ASP A 150 -6.70 -26.49 0.83
N ILE A 151 -5.74 -25.75 0.29
CA ILE A 151 -5.58 -24.31 0.53
C ILE A 151 -6.84 -23.55 0.12
N SER A 152 -7.34 -23.82 -1.08
CA SER A 152 -8.50 -23.14 -1.66
C SER A 152 -9.74 -23.33 -0.76
N THR A 153 -10.03 -24.58 -0.41
CA THR A 153 -11.19 -24.93 0.41
C THR A 153 -11.07 -24.42 1.85
N ARG A 154 -9.86 -24.45 2.42
CA ARG A 154 -9.66 -24.18 3.85
C ARG A 154 -9.37 -22.73 4.18
N TYR A 155 -8.91 -21.92 3.23
CA TYR A 155 -8.42 -20.57 3.53
C TYR A 155 -9.02 -19.47 2.66
N ILE A 156 -9.64 -19.78 1.52
CA ILE A 156 -10.35 -18.79 0.70
C ILE A 156 -11.80 -18.73 1.19
N MET A 157 -12.06 -17.83 2.13
CA MET A 157 -13.37 -17.55 2.75
C MET A 157 -13.79 -16.10 2.54
N PRO A 158 -14.39 -15.75 1.37
CA PRO A 158 -14.82 -14.37 1.09
C PRO A 158 -15.78 -13.79 2.14
N GLU A 159 -16.59 -14.63 2.77
CA GLU A 159 -17.50 -14.30 3.88
C GLU A 159 -16.77 -13.82 5.15
N GLU A 160 -15.54 -14.27 5.38
CA GLU A 160 -14.65 -13.78 6.45
C GLU A 160 -13.72 -12.65 5.96
N GLY A 161 -13.93 -12.15 4.74
CA GLY A 161 -13.19 -11.02 4.17
C GLY A 161 -11.88 -11.40 3.48
N THR A 162 -11.66 -12.68 3.17
CA THR A 162 -10.49 -13.06 2.36
C THR A 162 -10.65 -12.62 0.92
N MET A 163 -9.53 -12.40 0.23
CA MET A 163 -9.53 -12.30 -1.23
C MET A 163 -9.84 -13.66 -1.85
N GLN A 164 -10.19 -13.68 -3.14
CA GLN A 164 -10.45 -14.90 -3.92
C GLN A 164 -9.16 -15.66 -4.28
N PHE A 165 -8.09 -15.46 -3.51
CA PHE A 165 -6.85 -16.19 -3.66
C PHE A 165 -6.10 -16.28 -2.34
N ALA A 166 -5.22 -17.27 -2.24
CA ALA A 166 -4.27 -17.47 -1.15
C ALA A 166 -2.85 -17.66 -1.70
N LEU A 167 -1.85 -17.30 -0.90
CA LEU A 167 -0.45 -17.51 -1.22
C LEU A 167 0.01 -18.88 -0.70
N MET A 168 0.64 -19.66 -1.57
CA MET A 168 1.36 -20.87 -1.19
C MET A 168 2.85 -20.54 -1.15
N TYR A 169 3.39 -20.37 0.06
CA TYR A 169 4.78 -20.04 0.27
C TYR A 169 5.67 -21.28 0.15
N ILE A 170 6.62 -21.23 -0.79
CA ILE A 170 7.59 -22.28 -1.06
C ILE A 170 8.96 -21.77 -0.60
N PRO A 171 9.50 -22.24 0.53
CA PRO A 171 10.73 -21.67 1.09
C PRO A 171 11.98 -21.89 0.22
N SER A 172 11.93 -22.86 -0.70
CA SER A 172 13.06 -23.17 -1.59
C SER A 172 12.90 -22.49 -2.95
N GLU A 173 13.78 -21.53 -3.21
CA GLU A 173 13.87 -20.85 -4.51
C GLU A 173 14.16 -21.85 -5.64
N LYS A 174 15.08 -22.80 -5.43
CA LYS A 174 15.43 -23.85 -6.40
C LYS A 174 14.21 -24.68 -6.81
N ILE A 175 13.42 -25.13 -5.82
CA ILE A 175 12.22 -25.92 -6.09
C ILE A 175 11.19 -25.06 -6.83
N TYR A 176 10.97 -23.81 -6.41
CA TYR A 176 10.07 -22.92 -7.12
C TYR A 176 10.45 -22.77 -8.61
N TYR A 177 11.72 -22.52 -8.92
CA TYR A 177 12.19 -22.39 -10.30
C TYR A 177 11.95 -23.67 -11.12
N LYS A 178 12.38 -24.82 -10.60
CA LYS A 178 12.24 -26.10 -11.31
C LYS A 178 10.78 -26.49 -11.56
N VAL A 179 9.88 -26.12 -10.64
CA VAL A 179 8.46 -26.50 -10.71
C VAL A 179 7.65 -25.56 -11.61
N PHE A 180 7.91 -24.26 -11.53
CA PHE A 180 7.03 -23.24 -12.09
C PHE A 180 7.61 -22.45 -13.26
N ILE A 181 8.94 -22.44 -13.41
CA ILE A 181 9.62 -21.67 -14.46
C ILE A 181 10.08 -22.57 -15.61
N GLU A 182 10.42 -23.84 -15.33
CA GLU A 182 10.79 -24.81 -16.36
C GLU A 182 9.57 -25.47 -17.05
N ASP A 183 8.36 -25.33 -16.51
CA ASP A 183 7.11 -25.79 -17.13
C ASP A 183 6.62 -24.75 -18.15
N GLU A 184 6.04 -25.18 -19.29
CA GLU A 184 5.48 -24.32 -20.35
C GLU A 184 4.21 -23.51 -19.91
N GLY A 185 4.00 -23.38 -18.60
CA GLY A 185 2.98 -22.57 -17.94
C GLY A 185 1.62 -23.24 -17.80
N GLU A 186 1.43 -24.47 -18.28
CA GLU A 186 0.17 -25.22 -18.11
C GLU A 186 -0.08 -25.53 -16.64
N PHE A 187 0.96 -25.96 -15.93
CA PHE A 187 0.88 -26.30 -14.51
C PHE A 187 0.52 -25.07 -13.65
N MET A 188 1.18 -23.93 -13.91
CA MET A 188 0.90 -22.67 -13.23
C MET A 188 -0.54 -22.21 -13.47
N ARG A 189 -1.04 -22.28 -14.71
CA ARG A 189 -2.43 -21.89 -15.03
C ARG A 189 -3.43 -22.71 -14.23
N GLU A 190 -3.19 -24.01 -14.08
CA GLU A 190 -4.12 -24.91 -13.39
C GLU A 190 -4.12 -24.68 -11.87
N ILE A 191 -2.99 -24.29 -11.29
CA ILE A 191 -2.91 -23.87 -9.88
C ILE A 191 -3.61 -22.52 -9.66
N LEU A 192 -3.41 -21.56 -10.56
CA LEU A 192 -4.05 -20.24 -10.46
C LEU A 192 -5.58 -20.33 -10.56
N LYS A 193 -6.14 -21.26 -11.34
CA LYS A 193 -7.59 -21.52 -11.39
C LYS A 193 -8.18 -21.94 -10.05
N ARG A 194 -7.38 -22.53 -9.16
CA ARG A 194 -7.78 -22.90 -7.79
C ARG A 194 -7.72 -21.71 -6.82
N GLY A 195 -7.35 -20.53 -7.30
CA GLY A 195 -7.12 -19.36 -6.45
C GLY A 195 -5.84 -19.47 -5.62
N VAL A 196 -4.89 -20.34 -5.99
CA VAL A 196 -3.64 -20.48 -5.25
C VAL A 196 -2.52 -19.84 -6.04
N LEU A 197 -1.75 -18.96 -5.41
CA LEU A 197 -0.59 -18.31 -6.00
C LEU A 197 0.69 -18.83 -5.33
N PRO A 198 1.47 -19.68 -6.01
CA PRO A 198 2.79 -20.10 -5.54
C PRO A 198 3.73 -18.90 -5.47
N VAL A 199 4.49 -18.79 -4.37
CA VAL A 199 5.49 -17.72 -4.19
C VAL A 199 6.76 -18.27 -3.55
N SER A 200 7.91 -17.97 -4.18
CA SER A 200 9.24 -18.15 -3.58
C SER A 200 9.55 -17.02 -2.58
N PRO A 201 10.64 -17.09 -1.80
CA PRO A 201 11.01 -15.98 -0.94
C PRO A 201 11.34 -14.70 -1.73
N SER A 202 11.90 -14.81 -2.95
CA SER A 202 12.13 -13.65 -3.82
C SER A 202 10.81 -13.00 -4.29
N ASN A 203 9.85 -13.83 -4.73
CA ASN A 203 8.56 -13.34 -5.18
C ASN A 203 7.71 -12.79 -4.02
N MET A 204 7.77 -13.44 -2.86
CA MET A 204 7.13 -12.97 -1.63
C MET A 204 7.70 -11.60 -1.26
N PHE A 205 9.01 -11.41 -1.31
CA PHE A 205 9.62 -10.11 -1.03
C PHE A 205 9.08 -8.99 -1.95
N ILE A 206 9.02 -9.22 -3.27
CA ILE A 206 8.47 -8.25 -4.22
C ILE A 206 6.99 -7.97 -3.92
N TYR A 207 6.21 -9.02 -3.61
CA TYR A 207 4.81 -8.87 -3.23
C TYR A 207 4.65 -8.00 -1.97
N LEU A 208 5.42 -8.27 -0.92
CA LEU A 208 5.40 -7.51 0.34
C LEU A 208 5.83 -6.06 0.14
N GLN A 209 6.81 -5.79 -0.72
CA GLN A 209 7.19 -4.42 -1.11
C GLN A 209 5.99 -3.67 -1.68
N THR A 210 5.32 -4.25 -2.68
CA THR A 210 4.15 -3.62 -3.32
C THR A 210 3.00 -3.41 -2.35
N VAL A 211 2.73 -4.40 -1.48
CA VAL A 211 1.76 -4.27 -0.41
C VAL A 211 2.13 -3.14 0.55
N ALA A 212 3.38 -3.07 1.00
CA ALA A 212 3.85 -2.02 1.89
C ALA A 212 3.70 -0.62 1.27
N TYR A 213 4.04 -0.47 -0.02
CA TYR A 213 3.81 0.79 -0.75
C TYR A 213 2.32 1.13 -0.86
N GLY A 214 1.47 0.16 -1.21
CA GLY A 214 0.03 0.35 -1.27
C GLY A 214 -0.58 0.77 0.08
N LEU A 215 -0.18 0.09 1.17
CA LEU A 215 -0.62 0.41 2.53
C LEU A 215 -0.16 1.80 2.99
N ARG A 216 1.08 2.19 2.67
CA ARG A 216 1.57 3.56 2.92
C ARG A 216 0.74 4.60 2.14
N GLY A 217 0.42 4.32 0.88
CA GLY A 217 -0.46 5.16 0.06
C GLY A 217 -1.86 5.33 0.64
N LEU A 218 -2.46 4.25 1.16
CA LEU A 218 -3.76 4.29 1.82
C LEU A 218 -3.74 5.14 3.10
N ASN A 219 -2.69 5.00 3.92
CA ASN A 219 -2.53 5.80 5.14
C ASN A 219 -2.30 7.27 4.82
N PHE A 220 -1.51 7.57 3.80
CA PHE A 220 -1.28 8.94 3.31
C PHE A 220 -2.59 9.59 2.82
N SER A 221 -3.41 8.85 2.05
CA SER A 221 -4.70 9.35 1.59
C SER A 221 -5.66 9.69 2.73
N LYS A 222 -5.69 8.88 3.81
CA LYS A 222 -6.49 9.18 5.01
C LYS A 222 -6.01 10.46 5.70
N GLN A 223 -4.69 10.62 5.85
CA GLN A 223 -4.11 11.83 6.46
C GLN A 223 -4.38 13.07 5.62
N GLN A 224 -4.29 12.98 4.29
CA GLN A 224 -4.60 14.10 3.39
C GLN A 224 -6.06 14.54 3.52
N LYS A 225 -7.01 13.60 3.65
CA LYS A 225 -8.42 13.93 3.90
C LYS A 225 -8.59 14.74 5.19
N ILE A 226 -7.95 14.31 6.28
CA ILE A 226 -7.98 15.03 7.55
C ILE A 226 -7.40 16.45 7.42
N ILE A 227 -6.29 16.62 6.68
CA ILE A 227 -5.68 17.93 6.44
C ILE A 227 -6.61 18.83 5.63
N MET A 228 -7.24 18.31 4.58
CA MET A 228 -8.18 19.08 3.77
C MET A 228 -9.42 19.50 4.58
N ASP A 229 -9.96 18.61 5.40
CA ASP A 229 -11.08 18.93 6.28
C ASP A 229 -10.71 20.05 7.27
N ARG A 230 -9.47 20.05 7.80
CA ARG A 230 -8.96 21.13 8.67
C ARG A 230 -8.77 22.45 7.91
N LEU A 231 -8.23 22.41 6.68
CA LEU A 231 -8.07 23.59 5.85
C LEU A 231 -9.42 24.22 5.48
N HIS A 232 -10.44 23.40 5.22
CA HIS A 232 -11.81 23.89 4.99
C HIS A 232 -12.36 24.65 6.20
N ARG A 233 -12.25 24.09 7.40
CA ARG A 233 -12.66 24.78 8.64
C ARG A 233 -11.89 26.08 8.85
N LEU A 234 -10.58 26.06 8.67
CA LEU A 234 -9.74 27.26 8.80
C LEU A 234 -10.16 28.36 7.80
N ARG A 235 -10.55 27.99 6.58
CA ARG A 235 -11.06 28.94 5.58
C ARG A 235 -12.41 29.54 5.99
N GLU A 236 -13.29 28.76 6.60
CA GLU A 236 -14.58 29.25 7.12
C GLU A 236 -14.35 30.27 8.25
N ASP A 237 -13.48 29.94 9.20
CA ASP A 237 -13.09 30.83 10.31
C ASP A 237 -12.48 32.13 9.78
N PHE A 238 -11.57 32.04 8.80
CA PHE A 238 -10.96 33.21 8.17
C PHE A 238 -11.99 34.10 7.47
N ASN A 239 -12.95 33.51 6.76
CA ASN A 239 -14.03 34.27 6.10
C ASN A 239 -14.95 34.94 7.13
N GLN A 240 -15.20 34.31 8.28
CA GLN A 240 -15.97 34.90 9.36
C GLN A 240 -15.24 36.09 9.98
N LEU A 241 -13.94 35.94 10.26
CA LEU A 241 -13.10 37.03 10.74
C LEU A 241 -13.06 38.19 9.74
N LYS A 242 -12.91 37.89 8.43
CA LYS A 242 -12.93 38.91 7.38
C LYS A 242 -14.25 39.70 7.38
N ARG A 243 -15.41 39.03 7.49
CA ARG A 243 -16.71 39.71 7.59
C ARG A 243 -16.78 40.64 8.80
N GLN A 244 -16.29 40.21 9.95
CA GLN A 244 -16.25 41.04 11.16
C GLN A 244 -15.32 42.25 10.97
N TYR A 245 -14.15 42.04 10.36
CA TYR A 245 -13.21 43.10 10.03
C TYR A 245 -13.81 44.13 9.06
N ASP A 246 -14.52 43.69 8.03
CA ASP A 246 -15.19 44.57 7.06
C ASP A 246 -16.30 45.42 7.73
N VAL A 247 -17.07 44.83 8.64
CA VAL A 247 -18.06 45.54 9.46
C VAL A 247 -17.39 46.57 10.37
N GLY A 248 -16.32 46.18 11.08
CA GLY A 248 -15.54 47.10 11.93
C GLY A 248 -14.95 48.27 11.14
N THR A 249 -14.43 48.00 9.94
CA THR A 249 -13.90 49.03 9.04
C THR A 249 -15.00 50.01 8.60
N THR A 250 -16.20 49.51 8.31
CA THR A 250 -17.36 50.36 8.00
C THR A 250 -17.72 51.27 9.18
N HIS A 251 -17.75 50.73 10.39
CA HIS A 251 -18.00 51.53 11.60
C HIS A 251 -16.92 52.60 11.83
N LEU A 252 -15.63 52.27 11.65
CA LEU A 252 -14.54 53.24 11.76
C LEU A 252 -14.67 54.38 10.74
N LYS A 253 -14.99 54.08 9.49
CA LYS A 253 -15.24 55.11 8.46
C LYS A 253 -16.41 56.03 8.83
N ASN A 254 -17.49 55.46 9.36
CA ASN A 254 -18.64 56.25 9.81
C ASN A 254 -18.29 57.14 11.01
N LEU A 255 -17.53 56.61 11.98
CA LEU A 255 -17.05 57.39 13.13
C LEU A 255 -16.12 58.53 12.69
N GLN A 256 -15.20 58.26 11.76
CA GLN A 256 -14.32 59.28 11.21
C GLN A 256 -15.11 60.39 10.53
N LYS A 257 -16.12 60.04 9.72
CA LYS A 257 -17.00 61.04 9.10
C LYS A 257 -17.74 61.91 10.13
N ILE A 258 -18.31 61.29 11.18
CA ILE A 258 -19.00 62.02 12.25
C ILE A 258 -18.04 62.98 12.96
N TRP A 259 -16.80 62.54 13.20
CA TRP A 259 -15.76 63.36 13.80
C TRP A 259 -15.42 64.58 12.94
N ASP A 260 -15.18 64.38 11.65
CA ASP A 260 -14.85 65.45 10.70
C ASP A 260 -16.02 66.46 10.59
N ASP A 261 -17.25 65.97 10.44
CA ASP A 261 -18.46 66.80 10.39
C ASP A 261 -18.65 67.63 11.68
N SER A 262 -18.39 67.01 12.84
CA SER A 262 -18.50 67.68 14.15
C SER A 262 -17.44 68.76 14.33
N SER A 263 -16.20 68.52 13.89
CA SER A 263 -15.11 69.48 13.92
C SER A 263 -15.44 70.74 13.12
N VAL A 264 -15.95 70.58 11.89
CA VAL A 264 -16.39 71.70 11.04
C VAL A 264 -17.52 72.49 11.71
N ARG A 265 -18.49 71.79 12.31
CA ARG A 265 -19.63 72.43 12.98
C ARG A 265 -19.19 73.22 14.22
N LEU A 266 -18.29 72.65 15.03
CA LEU A 266 -17.72 73.33 16.20
C LEU A 266 -16.98 74.61 15.80
N SER A 267 -16.12 74.55 14.78
CA SER A 267 -15.41 75.73 14.27
C SER A 267 -16.36 76.82 13.76
N SER A 268 -17.45 76.42 13.10
CA SER A 268 -18.48 77.34 12.64
C SER A 268 -19.25 77.98 13.80
N MET A 269 -19.55 77.21 14.85
CA MET A 269 -20.20 77.72 16.06
C MET A 269 -19.28 78.68 16.81
N ASP A 270 -18.00 78.35 16.94
CA ASP A 270 -16.99 79.20 17.56
C ASP A 270 -16.90 80.55 16.84
N SER A 271 -16.81 80.52 15.50
CA SER A 271 -16.84 81.72 14.66
C SER A 271 -18.13 82.54 14.81
N ALA A 272 -19.28 81.89 15.04
CA ALA A 272 -20.55 82.56 15.25
C ALA A 272 -20.63 83.21 16.63
N ILE A 273 -20.09 82.55 17.66
CA ILE A 273 -19.99 83.09 19.03
C ILE A 273 -19.05 84.31 19.03
N GLU A 274 -17.88 84.23 18.40
CA GLU A 274 -16.95 85.36 18.28
C GLU A 274 -17.59 86.60 17.64
N ARG A 275 -18.47 86.41 16.65
CA ARG A 275 -19.23 87.50 16.03
C ARG A 275 -20.28 88.10 16.97
N MET A 276 -20.90 87.30 17.83
CA MET A 276 -21.87 87.80 18.81
C MET A 276 -21.18 88.53 19.96
N GLU A 277 -19.96 88.13 20.33
CA GLU A 277 -19.16 88.76 21.38
C GLU A 277 -18.47 90.06 20.94
N ARG A 278 -18.51 90.40 19.64
CA ARG A 278 -18.16 91.72 19.11
C ARG A 278 -19.43 92.43 18.62
N PRO A 279 -20.17 93.14 19.49
CA PRO A 279 -21.23 94.03 19.03
C PRO A 279 -20.58 95.13 18.18
N ASP A 280 -21.17 95.41 17.02
CA ASP A 280 -20.77 96.51 16.14
C ASP A 280 -20.62 97.84 16.94
N ASP A 281 -19.48 98.52 16.76
CA ASP A 281 -19.33 99.97 17.00
C ASP A 281 -20.07 100.77 15.91
#